data_AF-A0A4R7BR85-F1
#
_entry.id   AF-A0A4R7BR85-F1
#
_cell.length_a   1.000
_cell.length_b   1.000
_cell.length_c   1.000
_cell.angle_alpha   90.00
_cell.angle_beta   90.00
_cell.angle_gamma   90.00
#
_symmetry.space_group_name_H-M   'P 1'
#
loop_
_entity.id
_entity.type
_entity.pdbx_description
1 polymer ?
#
loop_
_entity_poly.entity_id
_entity_poly.type
_entity_poly.pdbx_seq_one_letter_code
_entity_poly.pdbx_strand_id
1 'polypeptide(L)'
;MLQAKPLPIRPDGRQSPTALSVATGARRLLAARGCATVTELTLASGRRADVIALTPDGCLWIVEVKSCLADFRADAKWRAYRDFCDRFFFAVPPDFRTEVLPDETGLILADGFGAEFVREAPEHKLAGARRKAVTLRFAHVAANRHHALFDPQGAAGLLD
;
A
#
# COMPACT_ATOMS: atom_id res chain seq x y z
N MET A 1 30.67 -14.37 6.13
CA MET A 1 29.35 -13.90 5.65
C MET A 1 28.73 -13.04 6.76
N LEU A 2 28.61 -11.73 6.56
CA LEU A 2 27.89 -10.86 7.50
C LEU A 2 26.40 -11.20 7.38
N GLN A 3 25.82 -11.83 8.41
CA GLN A 3 24.37 -11.91 8.53
C GLN A 3 23.84 -10.48 8.72
N ALA A 4 23.03 -10.01 7.78
CA ALA A 4 22.32 -8.75 7.94
C ALA A 4 21.44 -8.85 9.19
N LYS A 5 21.78 -8.07 10.21
CA LYS A 5 20.93 -7.93 11.40
C LYS A 5 19.61 -7.33 10.90
N PRO A 6 18.46 -7.99 11.07
CA PRO A 6 17.21 -7.45 10.58
C PRO A 6 16.98 -6.08 11.21
N LEU A 7 16.75 -5.08 10.36
CA LEU A 7 16.43 -3.73 10.82
C LEU A 7 15.20 -3.81 11.72
N PRO A 8 15.13 -3.00 12.80
CA PRO A 8 13.95 -2.96 13.65
C PRO A 8 12.74 -2.61 12.78
N ILE A 9 11.86 -3.60 12.56
CA ILE A 9 10.61 -3.42 11.85
C ILE A 9 9.77 -2.51 12.74
N ARG A 10 9.44 -1.32 12.26
CA ARG A 10 8.47 -0.46 12.96
C ARG A 10 7.20 -1.28 13.19
N PRO A 11 6.62 -1.29 14.40
CA PRO A 11 5.35 -1.95 14.65
C PRO A 11 4.35 -1.48 13.60
N ASP A 12 3.81 -2.41 12.82
CA ASP A 12 2.78 -2.12 11.87
C ASP A 12 1.53 -1.68 12.64
N GLY A 13 0.96 -0.51 12.32
CA GLY A 13 -0.23 0.03 12.98
C GLY A 13 -1.52 -0.70 12.60
N ARG A 14 -1.41 -1.81 11.86
CA ARG A 14 -2.54 -2.62 11.41
C ARG A 14 -3.17 -3.39 12.55
N GLN A 15 -4.48 -3.50 12.44
CA GLN A 15 -5.36 -3.92 13.53
C GLN A 15 -5.44 -5.45 13.70
N SER A 16 -4.88 -6.26 12.78
CA SER A 16 -4.90 -7.72 12.88
C SER A 16 -3.65 -8.40 12.28
N PRO A 17 -3.25 -9.59 12.78
CA PRO A 17 -2.20 -10.41 12.16
C PRO A 17 -2.49 -10.75 10.69
N THR A 18 -3.77 -10.96 10.35
CA THR A 18 -4.21 -11.20 8.97
C THR A 18 -3.96 -10.00 8.08
N ALA A 19 -4.27 -8.78 8.54
CA ALA A 19 -4.02 -7.57 7.77
C ALA A 19 -2.51 -7.36 7.50
N LEU A 20 -1.65 -7.63 8.49
CA LEU A 20 -0.19 -7.59 8.32
C LEU A 20 0.30 -8.67 7.33
N SER A 21 -0.25 -9.87 7.44
CA SER A 21 0.04 -11.01 6.55
C SER A 21 -0.26 -10.66 5.09
N VAL A 22 -1.49 -10.23 4.80
CA VAL A 22 -1.96 -9.80 3.46
C VAL A 22 -1.11 -8.64 2.93
N ALA A 23 -0.79 -7.64 3.76
CA ALA A 23 0.10 -6.54 3.37
C ALA A 23 1.46 -7.02 2.90
N THR A 24 2.02 -7.98 3.63
CA THR A 24 3.36 -8.51 3.41
C THR A 24 3.42 -9.23 2.07
N GLY A 25 2.46 -10.11 1.79
CA GLY A 25 2.33 -10.78 0.50
C GLY A 25 2.15 -9.82 -0.66
N ALA A 26 1.20 -8.88 -0.54
CA ALA A 26 0.94 -7.90 -1.58
C ALA A 26 2.18 -7.06 -1.90
N ARG A 27 2.92 -6.62 -0.88
CA ARG A 27 4.17 -5.86 -1.08
C ARG A 27 5.28 -6.69 -1.71
N ARG A 28 5.39 -7.97 -1.39
CA ARG A 28 6.35 -8.88 -2.06
C ARG A 28 6.03 -9.05 -3.54
N LEU A 29 4.75 -9.24 -3.87
CA LEU A 29 4.28 -9.29 -5.27
C LEU A 29 4.59 -8.02 -6.05
N LEU A 30 4.36 -6.85 -5.44
CA LEU A 30 4.67 -5.55 -6.04
C LEU A 30 6.18 -5.36 -6.22
N ALA A 31 6.98 -5.73 -5.21
CA ALA A 31 8.44 -5.67 -5.30
C ALA A 31 9.01 -6.59 -6.40
N ALA A 32 8.46 -7.79 -6.57
CA ALA A 32 8.83 -8.70 -7.65
C ALA A 32 8.55 -8.13 -9.05
N ARG A 33 7.67 -7.12 -9.16
CA ARG A 33 7.38 -6.35 -10.38
C ARG A 33 8.17 -5.06 -10.49
N GLY A 34 9.14 -4.82 -9.61
CA GLY A 34 9.97 -3.61 -9.60
C GLY A 34 9.28 -2.37 -9.02
N CYS A 35 8.15 -2.53 -8.34
CA CYS A 35 7.47 -1.39 -7.71
C CYS A 35 8.11 -1.03 -6.37
N ALA A 36 8.28 0.26 -6.10
CA ALA A 36 8.61 0.76 -4.77
C ALA A 36 7.33 0.93 -3.95
N THR A 37 7.32 0.58 -2.66
CA THR A 37 6.10 0.66 -1.81
C THR A 37 6.31 1.46 -0.54
N VAL A 38 5.27 2.21 -0.15
CA VAL A 38 5.12 2.88 1.15
C VAL A 38 3.80 2.42 1.75
N THR A 39 3.80 2.05 3.03
CA THR A 39 2.58 1.69 3.77
C THR A 39 2.02 2.88 4.52
N GLU A 40 0.73 2.88 4.84
CA GLU A 40 0.11 3.89 5.71
C GLU A 40 0.39 5.34 5.24
N LEU A 41 0.28 5.62 3.93
CA LEU A 41 0.52 6.97 3.40
C LEU A 41 -0.72 7.84 3.57
N THR A 42 -0.63 8.87 4.40
CA THR A 42 -1.67 9.92 4.48
C THR A 42 -1.69 10.72 3.18
N LEU A 43 -2.86 10.85 2.56
CA LEU A 43 -3.14 11.58 1.33
C LEU A 43 -3.57 13.02 1.64
N ALA A 44 -3.62 13.88 0.63
CA ALA A 44 -4.05 15.28 0.80
C ALA A 44 -5.51 15.41 1.29
N SER A 45 -6.33 14.37 1.12
CA SER A 45 -7.69 14.29 1.67
C SER A 45 -7.75 14.01 3.17
N GLY A 46 -6.60 13.78 3.83
CA GLY A 46 -6.51 13.31 5.21
C GLY A 46 -6.77 11.80 5.37
N ARG A 47 -7.16 11.10 4.30
CA ARG A 47 -7.27 9.63 4.31
C ARG A 47 -5.90 8.98 4.27
N ARG A 48 -5.81 7.73 4.71
CA ARG A 48 -4.58 6.96 4.71
C ARG A 48 -4.74 5.77 3.78
N ALA A 49 -3.85 5.64 2.80
CA ALA A 49 -3.77 4.47 1.94
C ALA A 49 -2.92 3.39 2.63
N ASP A 50 -3.44 2.16 2.70
CA ASP A 50 -2.74 1.06 3.37
C ASP A 50 -1.40 0.75 2.71
N VAL A 51 -1.39 0.64 1.38
CA VAL A 51 -0.18 0.54 0.56
C VAL A 51 -0.34 1.42 -0.66
N ILE A 52 0.67 2.24 -0.92
CA ILE A 52 0.84 2.91 -2.21
C ILE A 52 2.11 2.38 -2.88
N ALA A 53 2.02 2.14 -4.19
CA ALA A 53 3.12 1.65 -5.00
C ALA A 53 3.45 2.66 -6.11
N LEU A 54 4.73 2.92 -6.30
CA LEU A 54 5.27 3.62 -7.46
C LEU A 54 5.87 2.58 -8.41
N THR A 55 5.29 2.46 -9.59
CA THR A 55 5.74 1.53 -10.63
C THR A 55 6.95 2.08 -11.40
N PRO A 56 7.70 1.24 -12.14
CA PRO A 56 8.84 1.69 -12.94
C PRO A 56 8.52 2.74 -14.00
N ASP A 57 7.30 2.75 -14.53
CA ASP A 57 6.80 3.72 -15.52
C ASP A 57 6.18 4.98 -14.88
N GLY A 58 6.24 5.12 -13.56
CA GLY A 58 5.77 6.31 -12.84
C GLY A 58 4.26 6.36 -12.59
N CYS A 59 3.57 5.22 -12.73
CA CYS A 59 2.19 5.06 -12.27
C CYS A 59 2.15 4.88 -10.75
N LEU A 60 1.07 5.38 -10.14
CA LEU A 60 0.79 5.25 -8.72
C LEU A 60 -0.35 4.27 -8.53
N TRP A 61 -0.14 3.19 -7.79
CA TRP A 61 -1.21 2.24 -7.45
C TRP A 61 -1.52 2.31 -5.97
N ILE A 62 -2.78 2.22 -5.61
CA ILE A 62 -3.21 2.04 -4.21
C ILE A 62 -3.74 0.63 -4.03
N VAL A 63 -3.29 -0.03 -2.97
CA VAL A 63 -3.77 -1.34 -2.55
C VAL A 63 -4.32 -1.21 -1.13
N GLU A 64 -5.63 -1.39 -1.00
CA GLU A 64 -6.34 -1.40 0.28
C GLU A 64 -6.45 -2.84 0.80
N VAL A 65 -6.03 -3.06 2.04
CA VAL A 65 -6.00 -4.39 2.67
C VAL A 65 -7.27 -4.61 3.47
N LYS A 66 -8.03 -5.65 3.13
CA LYS A 66 -9.22 -6.05 3.90
C LYS A 66 -8.99 -7.44 4.48
N SER A 67 -8.93 -7.52 5.81
CA SER A 67 -8.66 -8.79 6.49
C SER A 67 -9.91 -9.65 6.68
N CYS A 68 -11.10 -9.03 6.60
CA CYS A 68 -12.38 -9.73 6.67
C CYS A 68 -13.50 -8.93 5.98
N LEU A 69 -14.67 -9.56 5.82
CA LEU A 69 -15.84 -8.93 5.20
C LEU A 69 -16.34 -7.68 5.95
N ALA A 70 -16.17 -7.65 7.28
CA ALA A 70 -16.54 -6.49 8.09
C ALA A 70 -15.65 -5.27 7.78
N ASP A 71 -14.33 -5.47 7.60
CA ASP A 71 -13.41 -4.40 7.20
C ASP A 71 -13.82 -3.79 5.86
N PHE A 72 -14.18 -4.63 4.89
CA PHE A 72 -14.64 -4.15 3.59
C PHE A 72 -15.94 -3.34 3.71
N ARG A 73 -16.92 -3.83 4.46
CA ARG A 73 -18.20 -3.13 4.66
C ARG A 73 -18.06 -1.79 5.38
N ALA A 74 -17.05 -1.66 6.25
CA ALA A 74 -16.76 -0.40 6.93
C ALA A 74 -16.13 0.64 6.00
N ASP A 75 -15.45 0.22 4.93
CA ASP A 75 -14.82 1.11 3.96
C ASP A 75 -15.79 1.60 2.87
N ALA A 76 -16.73 2.46 3.28
CA ALA A 76 -17.69 3.07 2.36
C ALA A 76 -17.09 4.13 1.43
N LYS A 77 -15.80 4.45 1.57
CA LYS A 77 -15.16 5.64 0.97
C LYS A 77 -14.01 5.30 0.04
N TRP A 78 -13.78 4.02 -0.24
CA TRP A 78 -12.67 3.54 -1.07
C TRP A 78 -12.59 4.23 -2.45
N ARG A 79 -13.74 4.60 -3.04
CA ARG A 79 -13.79 5.30 -4.35
C ARG A 79 -13.01 6.61 -4.36
N ALA A 80 -12.92 7.30 -3.23
CA ALA A 80 -12.16 8.55 -3.11
C ALA A 80 -10.64 8.34 -3.26
N TYR A 81 -10.12 7.11 -3.12
CA TYR A 81 -8.71 6.82 -3.33
C TYR A 81 -8.31 6.88 -4.81
N ARG A 82 -9.26 6.71 -5.74
CA ARG A 82 -9.02 6.82 -7.19
C ARG A 82 -8.53 8.20 -7.62
N ASP A 83 -8.83 9.23 -6.85
CA ASP A 83 -8.29 10.56 -7.12
C ASP A 83 -6.78 10.67 -6.83
N PHE A 84 -6.16 9.62 -6.29
CA PHE A 84 -4.76 9.59 -5.85
C PHE A 84 -3.94 8.44 -6.42
N CYS A 85 -4.53 7.61 -7.29
CA CYS A 85 -3.83 6.54 -8.01
C CYS A 85 -4.33 6.41 -9.45
N ASP A 86 -3.52 5.76 -10.29
CA ASP A 86 -3.89 5.34 -11.64
C ASP A 86 -4.65 4.02 -11.64
N ARG A 87 -4.41 3.20 -10.61
CA ARG A 87 -5.02 1.88 -10.42
C ARG A 87 -5.29 1.64 -8.94
N PHE A 88 -6.44 1.04 -8.65
CA PHE A 88 -6.88 0.73 -7.30
C PHE A 88 -7.16 -0.76 -7.18
N PHE A 89 -6.58 -1.37 -6.15
CA PHE A 89 -6.72 -2.79 -5.85
C PHE A 89 -7.24 -2.98 -4.42
N PHE A 90 -8.03 -4.02 -4.22
CA PHE A 90 -8.14 -4.65 -2.91
C PHE A 90 -7.13 -5.79 -2.81
N ALA A 91 -6.50 -5.93 -1.64
CA ALA A 91 -5.77 -7.13 -1.26
C ALA A 91 -6.49 -7.81 -0.09
N VAL A 92 -6.77 -9.10 -0.23
CA VAL A 92 -7.56 -9.89 0.73
C VAL A 92 -6.93 -11.28 0.93
N PRO A 93 -7.22 -11.98 2.05
CA PRO A 93 -6.71 -13.34 2.24
C PRO A 93 -7.37 -14.34 1.27
N PRO A 94 -6.76 -15.51 1.01
CA PRO A 94 -7.26 -16.49 0.04
C PRO A 94 -8.66 -17.03 0.32
N ASP A 95 -9.10 -17.03 1.58
CA ASP A 95 -10.41 -17.50 2.03
C ASP A 95 -11.48 -16.38 2.05
N PHE A 96 -11.14 -15.18 1.59
CA PHE A 96 -12.08 -14.06 1.52
C PHE A 96 -13.17 -14.30 0.46
N ARG A 97 -14.42 -13.93 0.77
CA ARG A 97 -15.54 -13.97 -0.18
C ARG A 97 -15.40 -12.87 -1.23
N THR A 98 -14.73 -13.14 -2.35
CA THR A 98 -14.34 -12.11 -3.33
C THR A 98 -15.50 -11.57 -4.18
N GLU A 99 -16.63 -12.28 -4.26
CA GLU A 99 -17.79 -11.88 -5.07
C GLU A 99 -18.49 -10.61 -4.56
N VAL A 100 -18.16 -10.18 -3.33
CA VAL A 100 -18.66 -8.93 -2.75
C VAL A 100 -17.83 -7.72 -3.21
N LEU A 101 -16.64 -7.94 -3.76
CA LEU A 101 -15.73 -6.88 -4.14
C LEU A 101 -16.13 -6.29 -5.50
N PRO A 102 -16.14 -4.96 -5.67
CA PRO A 102 -16.60 -4.33 -6.90
C PRO A 102 -15.74 -4.73 -8.11
N ASP A 103 -16.37 -5.05 -9.23
CA ASP A 103 -15.67 -5.47 -10.46
C ASP A 103 -14.83 -4.35 -11.06
N GLU A 104 -15.14 -3.09 -10.75
CA GLU A 104 -14.34 -1.97 -11.20
C GLU A 104 -12.96 -1.87 -10.51
N THR A 105 -12.65 -2.68 -9.49
CA THR A 105 -11.35 -2.69 -8.81
C THR A 105 -10.49 -3.87 -9.23
N GLY A 106 -9.17 -3.71 -9.15
CA GLY A 106 -8.29 -4.87 -9.18
C GLY A 106 -8.40 -5.69 -7.90
N LEU A 107 -7.93 -6.94 -7.96
CA LEU A 107 -7.96 -7.89 -6.86
C LEU A 107 -6.61 -8.60 -6.75
N ILE A 108 -6.08 -8.59 -5.54
CA ILE A 108 -4.90 -9.34 -5.12
C ILE A 108 -5.34 -10.33 -4.02
N LEU A 109 -5.02 -11.61 -4.19
CA LEU A 109 -5.06 -12.57 -3.09
C LEU A 109 -3.67 -12.66 -2.48
N ALA A 110 -3.57 -12.50 -1.16
CA ALA A 110 -2.27 -12.40 -0.49
C ALA A 110 -2.28 -13.04 0.90
N ASP A 111 -1.11 -13.54 1.29
CA ASP A 111 -0.82 -13.99 2.65
C ASP A 111 0.60 -13.58 3.07
N GLY A 112 1.08 -14.11 4.19
CA GLY A 112 2.39 -13.77 4.75
C GLY A 112 3.57 -14.31 3.94
N PHE A 113 3.33 -15.13 2.92
CA PHE A 113 4.34 -15.73 2.05
C PHE A 113 4.42 -14.99 0.71
N GLY A 114 3.28 -14.72 0.07
CA GLY A 114 3.23 -14.11 -1.25
C GLY A 114 1.84 -13.62 -1.63
N ALA A 115 1.65 -13.33 -2.91
CA ALA A 115 0.38 -12.88 -3.44
C ALA A 115 0.29 -13.09 -4.96
N GLU A 116 -0.92 -13.02 -5.50
CA GLU A 116 -1.19 -13.06 -6.94
C GLU A 116 -2.23 -12.02 -7.36
N PHE A 117 -2.15 -11.55 -8.61
CA PHE A 117 -3.21 -10.75 -9.22
C PHE A 117 -4.29 -11.67 -9.76
N VAL A 118 -5.48 -11.61 -9.17
CA VAL A 118 -6.65 -12.38 -9.65
C VAL A 118 -7.47 -11.55 -10.63
N ARG A 119 -7.49 -10.23 -10.45
CA ARG A 119 -8.16 -9.29 -11.36
C ARG A 119 -7.30 -8.06 -11.56
N GLU A 120 -7.08 -7.72 -12.82
CA GLU A 120 -6.39 -6.48 -13.21
C GLU A 120 -7.26 -5.27 -12.85
N ALA A 121 -6.65 -4.21 -12.31
CA ALA A 121 -7.37 -2.98 -12.03
C ALA A 121 -7.57 -2.15 -13.32
N PRO A 122 -8.79 -1.67 -13.60
CA PRO A 122 -9.04 -0.66 -14.64
C PRO A 122 -8.20 0.61 -14.41
N GLU A 123 -7.58 1.08 -15.48
CA GLU A 123 -6.76 2.28 -15.44
C GLU A 123 -7.62 3.56 -15.50
N HIS A 124 -7.26 4.52 -14.65
CA HIS A 124 -7.84 5.86 -14.61
C HIS A 124 -6.73 6.86 -14.31
N LYS A 125 -6.08 7.36 -15.36
CA LYS A 125 -4.85 8.14 -15.20
C LYS A 125 -5.03 9.40 -14.36
N LEU A 126 -4.11 9.61 -13.43
CA LEU A 126 -4.03 10.86 -12.70
C LEU A 126 -3.64 12.02 -13.62
N ALA A 127 -4.30 13.16 -13.39
CA ALA A 127 -3.85 14.44 -13.90
C ALA A 127 -2.41 14.74 -13.46
N GLY A 128 -1.60 15.35 -14.34
CA GLY A 128 -0.16 15.55 -14.10
C GLY A 128 0.16 16.29 -12.79
N ALA A 129 -0.60 17.33 -12.45
CA ALA A 129 -0.44 18.05 -11.18
C ALA A 129 -0.69 17.16 -9.96
N ARG A 130 -1.72 16.29 -10.01
CA ARG A 130 -2.04 15.34 -8.94
C ARG A 130 -0.97 14.28 -8.81
N ARG A 131 -0.51 13.70 -9.94
CA ARG A 131 0.61 12.74 -9.96
C ARG A 131 1.84 13.33 -9.28
N LYS A 132 2.28 14.51 -9.71
CA LYS A 132 3.44 15.20 -9.12
C LYS A 132 3.30 15.36 -7.60
N ALA A 133 2.14 15.82 -7.13
CA ALA A 133 1.89 16.01 -5.71
C ALA A 133 1.96 14.70 -4.91
N VAL A 134 1.34 13.62 -5.39
CA VAL A 134 1.35 12.32 -4.72
C VAL A 134 2.75 11.69 -4.76
N THR A 135 3.45 11.77 -5.88
CA THR A 135 4.83 11.26 -6.01
C THR A 135 5.80 11.99 -5.08
N LEU A 136 5.72 13.32 -4.96
CA LEU A 136 6.55 14.08 -4.02
C LEU A 136 6.27 13.66 -2.57
N ARG A 137 4.99 13.49 -2.22
CA ARG A 137 4.60 13.05 -0.88
C ARG A 137 5.10 11.62 -0.58
N PHE A 138 4.96 10.71 -1.54
CA PHE A 138 5.54 9.37 -1.47
C PHE A 138 7.05 9.42 -1.23
N ALA A 139 7.78 10.22 -2.01
CA ALA A 139 9.23 10.34 -1.93
C ALA A 139 9.69 10.87 -0.56
N HIS A 140 9.06 11.94 -0.06
CA HIS A 140 9.38 12.49 1.26
C HIS A 140 9.12 11.47 2.37
N VAL A 141 7.97 10.79 2.37
CA VAL A 141 7.66 9.78 3.40
C VAL A 141 8.62 8.59 3.33
N ALA A 142 8.94 8.11 2.13
CA ALA A 142 9.91 7.04 1.94
C ALA A 142 11.31 7.44 2.45
N ALA A 143 11.79 8.64 2.08
CA ALA A 143 13.09 9.16 2.48
C ALA A 143 13.18 9.41 3.99
N ASN A 144 12.14 9.98 4.60
CA ASN A 144 12.10 10.23 6.04
C ASN A 144 12.09 8.91 6.84
N ARG A 145 11.35 7.90 6.37
CA ARG A 145 11.36 6.57 6.98
C ARG A 145 12.72 5.90 6.82
N HIS A 146 13.37 6.04 5.66
CA HIS A 146 14.72 5.57 5.44
C HIS A 146 15.70 6.25 6.40
N HIS A 147 15.69 7.58 6.49
CA HIS A 147 16.51 8.33 7.43
C HIS A 147 16.31 7.82 8.86
N ALA A 148 15.07 7.65 9.31
CA ALA A 148 14.77 7.18 10.65
C ALA A 148 15.21 5.73 10.94
N LEU A 149 15.49 4.91 9.93
CA LEU A 149 16.08 3.58 10.12
C LEU A 149 17.58 3.66 10.42
N PHE A 150 18.28 4.66 9.89
CA PHE A 150 19.72 4.83 10.02
C PHE A 150 20.12 5.87 11.08
N ASP A 151 19.28 6.87 11.33
CA ASP A 151 19.43 7.88 12.37
C ASP A 151 18.10 8.11 13.11
N PRO A 152 17.77 7.24 14.08
CA PRO A 152 16.54 7.39 14.86
C PRO A 152 16.49 8.67 15.71
N GLN A 153 17.63 9.21 16.12
CA GLN A 153 17.69 10.41 16.97
C GLN A 153 17.47 11.69 16.16
N GLY A 154 18.03 11.77 14.94
CA GLY A 154 17.77 12.84 13.98
C GLY A 154 16.36 12.84 13.39
N ALA A 155 15.64 11.72 13.49
CA ALA A 155 14.32 11.56 12.91
C ALA A 155 13.14 12.09 13.77
N ALA A 156 13.38 12.58 14.98
CA ALA A 156 12.34 12.95 15.94
C ALA A 156 11.34 14.02 15.43
N GLY A 157 11.64 14.75 14.34
CA GLY A 157 10.73 15.71 13.69
C GLY A 157 10.39 15.42 12.22
N LEU A 158 10.75 14.23 11.70
CA LEU A 158 10.56 13.87 10.28
C LEU A 158 9.37 12.93 10.04
N LEU A 159 8.75 12.44 11.11
CA LEU A 159 7.78 11.34 11.08
C LEU A 159 6.34 11.77 11.37
N ASP A 160 6.13 13.08 11.53
CA ASP A 160 4.83 13.72 11.73
C ASP A 160 4.08 13.95 10.40
#